data_AF-A0A099F328-F1
#
_entry.id   AF-A0A099F328-F1
#
_cell.length_a   1.000
_cell.length_b   1.000
_cell.length_c   1.000
_cell.angle_alpha   90.00
_cell.angle_beta   90.00
_cell.angle_gamma   90.00
#
_symmetry.space_group_name_H-M   'P 1'
#
loop_
_entity.id
_entity.type
_entity.pdbx_description
1 polymer ?
#
loop_
_entity_poly.entity_id
_entity_poly.type
_entity_poly.pdbx_seq_one_letter_code
_entity_poly.pdbx_strand_id
1 'polypeptide(L)'
;MATINGTNESNILYGTAWADLIRGLDGDDRIYGRAGNDTIYGGDDHDSIWGENGDDVIVAGKGEDRVWGGAGHDRITDESGNDMLDGGDGNNVISAGEGNDTLRAGTGSDTINAGSGNDIVSSGAGGDRIFGLEGDDRIDAGAGHDILIGGEGNDTLIGGLGNDDLAAGEGSDILDGGAGNDMLRGGAGDDRFVFTAGLDTVRNFDRDDDVIDLRSFAGLDSYADVRAHLVQAGNHVEFRHGANVLRIEWTRVGELGSDDFNW
;
A
#
# COMPACT_ATOMS: atom_id res chain seq x y z
N MET A 1 29.10 -14.60 12.38
CA MET A 1 28.27 -14.21 13.53
C MET A 1 29.12 -13.68 14.64
N ALA A 2 29.47 -12.39 14.53
CA ALA A 2 29.87 -11.63 15.70
C ALA A 2 28.61 -11.19 16.47
N THR A 3 28.79 -10.76 17.71
CA THR A 3 27.74 -10.13 18.51
C THR A 3 28.24 -8.79 18.98
N ILE A 4 27.46 -7.75 18.71
CA ILE A 4 27.75 -6.35 19.04
C ILE A 4 26.57 -5.88 19.88
N ASN A 5 26.84 -5.44 21.11
CA ASN A 5 25.81 -4.87 21.97
C ASN A 5 26.20 -3.43 22.28
N GLY A 6 25.23 -2.55 22.15
CA GLY A 6 25.25 -1.21 22.69
C GLY A 6 25.05 -1.19 24.20
N THR A 7 24.56 -0.06 24.65
CA THR A 7 24.29 0.33 26.04
C THR A 7 22.93 1.02 26.06
N ASN A 8 22.41 1.34 27.23
CA ASN A 8 21.20 2.16 27.37
C ASN A 8 21.47 3.67 27.15
N GLU A 9 22.42 4.00 26.28
CA GLU A 9 22.79 5.35 25.86
C GLU A 9 22.94 5.32 24.35
N SER A 10 22.66 6.44 23.66
CA SER A 10 22.87 6.56 22.22
C SER A 10 24.25 6.09 21.77
N ASN A 11 24.27 5.17 20.81
CA ASN A 11 25.45 4.52 20.30
C ASN A 11 25.60 4.68 18.79
N ILE A 12 26.80 4.33 18.32
CA ILE A 12 27.07 4.09 16.92
C ILE A 12 27.70 2.70 16.81
N LEU A 13 26.94 1.76 16.24
CA LEU A 13 27.29 0.36 16.15
C LEU A 13 27.58 -0.02 14.70
N TYR A 14 28.64 -0.81 14.50
CA TYR A 14 29.05 -1.27 13.18
C TYR A 14 29.24 -2.78 13.18
N GLY A 15 28.49 -3.46 12.31
CA GLY A 15 28.71 -4.84 11.90
C GLY A 15 30.01 -5.01 11.09
N THR A 16 30.19 -6.23 10.60
CA THR A 16 31.36 -6.70 9.90
C THR A 16 31.04 -6.84 8.40
N ALA A 17 31.50 -7.90 7.75
CA ALA A 17 31.13 -8.21 6.36
C ALA A 17 30.53 -9.62 6.27
N TRP A 18 30.07 -10.11 7.42
CA TRP A 18 29.52 -11.42 7.65
C TRP A 18 28.28 -11.23 8.52
N ALA A 19 27.36 -12.19 8.46
CA ALA A 19 26.21 -12.22 9.36
C ALA A 19 26.60 -11.91 10.81
N ASP A 20 25.93 -10.93 11.41
CA ASP A 20 26.15 -10.40 12.74
C ASP A 20 24.85 -10.33 13.55
N LEU A 21 25.00 -10.19 14.86
CA LEU A 21 23.91 -9.93 15.80
C LEU A 21 24.19 -8.61 16.49
N ILE A 22 23.39 -7.59 16.19
CA ILE A 22 23.56 -6.24 16.71
C ILE A 22 22.37 -5.87 17.59
N ARG A 23 22.62 -5.25 18.75
CA ARG A 23 21.59 -4.77 19.67
C ARG A 23 21.91 -3.34 20.11
N GLY A 24 21.00 -2.40 19.86
CA GLY A 24 21.08 -1.02 20.34
C GLY A 24 20.82 -0.92 21.84
N LEU A 25 19.65 -1.39 22.27
CA LEU A 25 19.07 -1.35 23.63
C LEU A 25 18.18 -0.14 23.88
N ASP A 26 18.61 0.84 24.67
CA ASP A 26 17.83 2.07 24.87
C ASP A 26 18.65 3.24 24.31
N GLY A 27 17.99 4.34 23.97
CA GLY A 27 18.60 5.59 23.53
C GLY A 27 18.88 5.62 22.03
N ASP A 28 18.80 6.82 21.44
CA ASP A 28 18.85 7.01 19.98
C ASP A 28 20.13 6.46 19.31
N ASP A 29 20.03 5.28 18.70
CA ASP A 29 21.16 4.55 18.13
C ASP A 29 21.34 4.79 16.62
N ARG A 30 22.59 4.61 16.18
CA ARG A 30 22.92 4.47 14.75
C ARG A 30 23.55 3.11 14.52
N ILE A 31 22.86 2.24 13.79
CA ILE A 31 23.28 0.85 13.61
C ILE A 31 23.52 0.56 12.12
N TYR A 32 24.71 0.06 11.80
CA TYR A 32 25.09 -0.32 10.43
C TYR A 32 25.42 -1.81 10.38
N GLY A 33 24.60 -2.62 9.72
CA GLY A 33 24.83 -4.06 9.49
C GLY A 33 26.03 -4.32 8.58
N ARG A 34 26.03 -3.64 7.43
CA ARG A 34 27.01 -3.73 6.34
C ARG A 34 26.73 -4.90 5.41
N ALA A 35 27.70 -5.80 5.23
CA ALA A 35 27.52 -6.92 4.33
C ALA A 35 27.25 -8.18 5.14
N GLY A 36 26.42 -9.07 4.59
CA GLY A 36 26.05 -10.31 5.23
C GLY A 36 24.62 -10.24 5.77
N ASN A 37 24.07 -11.40 6.10
CA ASN A 37 22.69 -11.51 6.55
C ASN A 37 22.66 -11.28 8.06
N ASP A 38 22.34 -10.07 8.47
CA ASP A 38 22.43 -9.59 9.84
C ASP A 38 21.11 -9.76 10.60
N THR A 39 21.21 -9.80 11.93
CA THR A 39 20.06 -9.65 12.81
C THR A 39 20.28 -8.43 13.68
N ILE A 40 19.44 -7.42 13.51
CA ILE A 40 19.58 -6.12 14.14
C ILE A 40 18.35 -5.85 15.02
N TYR A 41 18.61 -5.45 16.27
CA TYR A 41 17.61 -4.94 17.20
C TYR A 41 17.97 -3.49 17.53
N GLY A 42 17.08 -2.53 17.24
CA GLY A 42 17.20 -1.14 17.70
C GLY A 42 16.97 -1.07 19.21
N GLY A 43 15.71 -1.18 19.60
CA GLY A 43 15.26 -1.30 20.98
C GLY A 43 14.21 -0.25 21.30
N ASP A 44 14.37 0.46 22.42
CA ASP A 44 13.52 1.60 22.74
C ASP A 44 14.23 2.91 22.34
N ASP A 45 13.46 3.98 22.13
CA ASP A 45 13.88 5.32 21.67
C ASP A 45 14.12 5.41 20.15
N HIS A 46 14.61 6.55 19.64
CA HIS A 46 14.55 6.86 18.20
C HIS A 46 15.82 6.42 17.46
N ASP A 47 15.76 5.30 16.77
CA ASP A 47 16.90 4.66 16.15
C ASP A 47 17.02 4.97 14.65
N SER A 48 18.24 4.82 14.14
CA SER A 48 18.52 4.80 12.70
C SER A 48 19.31 3.56 12.35
N ILE A 49 18.71 2.69 11.53
CA ILE A 49 19.21 1.35 11.24
C ILE A 49 19.40 1.17 9.74
N TRP A 50 20.58 0.70 9.35
CA TRP A 50 20.92 0.32 7.98
C TRP A 50 21.33 -1.15 7.96
N GLY A 51 20.58 -2.02 7.29
CA GLY A 51 20.98 -3.39 6.98
C GLY A 51 22.16 -3.42 5.99
N GLU A 52 22.01 -2.64 4.90
CA GLU A 52 22.94 -2.46 3.79
C GLU A 52 22.90 -3.60 2.75
N ASN A 53 23.78 -4.62 2.78
CA ASN A 53 23.75 -5.72 1.81
C ASN A 53 23.59 -7.06 2.51
N GLY A 54 22.64 -7.87 2.07
CA GLY A 54 22.36 -9.17 2.65
C GLY A 54 20.87 -9.34 2.83
N ASP A 55 20.44 -10.56 3.17
CA ASP A 55 19.05 -10.75 3.58
C ASP A 55 18.99 -10.54 5.10
N ASP A 56 18.58 -9.35 5.53
CA ASP A 56 18.65 -8.91 6.92
C ASP A 56 17.34 -9.14 7.67
N VAL A 57 17.45 -9.31 8.99
CA VAL A 57 16.31 -9.30 9.92
C VAL A 57 16.47 -8.12 10.85
N ILE A 58 15.60 -7.13 10.72
CA ILE A 58 15.63 -5.90 11.50
C ILE A 58 14.37 -5.83 12.37
N VAL A 59 14.58 -5.59 13.65
CA VAL A 59 13.54 -5.23 14.61
C VAL A 59 13.90 -3.85 15.16
N ALA A 60 13.19 -2.80 14.76
CA ALA A 60 13.50 -1.44 15.17
C ALA A 60 13.08 -1.23 16.63
N GLY A 61 11.80 -1.37 16.94
CA GLY A 61 11.29 -1.49 18.30
C GLY A 61 10.29 -0.39 18.62
N LYS A 62 10.49 0.36 19.71
CA LYS A 62 9.61 1.48 20.05
C LYS A 62 10.34 2.79 19.90
N GLY A 63 9.69 3.77 19.30
CA GLY A 63 10.27 5.09 19.08
C GLY A 63 9.84 5.61 17.73
N GLU A 64 10.32 6.78 17.30
CA GLU A 64 10.20 7.19 15.91
C GLU A 64 11.47 6.77 15.17
N ASP A 65 11.41 5.60 14.55
CA ASP A 65 12.53 4.88 13.98
C ASP A 65 12.72 5.17 12.49
N ARG A 66 13.96 5.00 12.03
CA ARG A 66 14.31 5.05 10.60
C ARG A 66 15.07 3.82 10.20
N VAL A 67 14.47 3.02 9.32
CA VAL A 67 15.04 1.72 8.92
C VAL A 67 15.23 1.68 7.41
N TRP A 68 16.42 1.26 7.00
CA TRP A 68 16.74 0.90 5.62
C TRP A 68 17.25 -0.54 5.57
N GLY A 69 16.50 -1.45 4.93
CA GLY A 69 16.94 -2.82 4.66
C GLY A 69 18.16 -2.82 3.73
N GLY A 70 17.96 -2.32 2.50
CA GLY A 70 19.04 -2.10 1.56
C GLY A 70 18.94 -3.06 0.39
N ALA A 71 19.97 -3.84 0.13
CA ALA A 71 19.99 -4.80 -0.97
C ALA A 71 19.88 -6.23 -0.42
N GLY A 72 18.85 -6.95 -0.83
CA GLY A 72 18.59 -8.32 -0.41
C GLY A 72 17.13 -8.52 -0.01
N HIS A 73 16.81 -9.71 0.47
CA HIS A 73 15.45 -10.04 0.90
C HIS A 73 15.29 -9.75 2.40
N ASP A 74 14.88 -8.53 2.72
CA ASP A 74 14.89 -8.06 4.11
C ASP A 74 13.56 -8.31 4.82
N ARG A 75 13.66 -8.57 6.13
CA ARG A 75 12.51 -8.62 7.03
C ARG A 75 12.61 -7.51 8.07
N ILE A 76 11.76 -6.51 7.94
CA ILE A 76 11.67 -5.37 8.85
C ILE A 76 10.41 -5.53 9.72
N THR A 77 10.55 -5.34 11.02
CA THR A 77 9.44 -5.33 11.98
C THR A 77 9.63 -4.19 12.95
N ASP A 78 8.65 -3.31 13.04
CA ASP A 78 8.57 -2.31 14.10
C ASP A 78 7.48 -2.64 15.13
N GLU A 79 7.46 -1.88 16.22
CA GLU A 79 6.39 -1.96 17.23
C GLU A 79 5.52 -0.71 17.28
N SER A 80 6.02 0.40 17.83
CA SER A 80 5.20 1.59 18.05
C SER A 80 5.99 2.86 17.76
N GLY A 81 5.41 3.79 17.03
CA GLY A 81 6.17 4.93 16.53
C GLY A 81 5.41 5.81 15.58
N ASN A 82 6.12 6.65 14.86
CA ASN A 82 5.69 7.14 13.56
C ASN A 82 6.94 6.98 12.69
N ASP A 83 7.03 5.82 12.05
CA ASP A 83 8.29 5.27 11.60
C ASP A 83 8.50 5.50 10.11
N MET A 84 9.76 5.46 9.69
CA MET A 84 10.11 5.52 8.28
C MET A 84 10.87 4.26 7.89
N LEU A 85 10.20 3.38 7.14
CA LEU A 85 10.71 2.06 6.78
C LEU A 85 10.96 1.94 5.28
N ASP A 86 12.15 1.50 4.90
CA ASP A 86 12.58 1.37 3.51
C ASP A 86 13.14 -0.04 3.28
N GLY A 87 12.43 -0.88 2.52
CA GLY A 87 12.87 -2.24 2.19
C GLY A 87 14.09 -2.23 1.29
N GLY A 88 14.01 -1.53 0.16
CA GLY A 88 15.09 -1.38 -0.81
C GLY A 88 14.95 -2.33 -1.99
N ASP A 89 16.01 -3.04 -2.35
CA ASP A 89 16.02 -3.97 -3.48
C ASP A 89 15.80 -5.39 -3.00
N GLY A 90 14.80 -6.10 -3.54
CA GLY A 90 14.51 -7.49 -3.23
C GLY A 90 13.07 -7.69 -2.78
N ASN A 91 12.65 -8.94 -2.65
CA ASN A 91 11.34 -9.27 -2.09
C ASN A 91 11.41 -9.14 -0.56
N ASN A 92 10.86 -8.06 -0.02
CA ASN A 92 10.91 -7.70 1.38
C ASN A 92 9.61 -8.05 2.12
N VAL A 93 9.72 -8.16 3.44
CA VAL A 93 8.58 -8.28 4.35
C VAL A 93 8.67 -7.18 5.39
N ILE A 94 7.70 -6.26 5.39
CA ILE A 94 7.67 -5.09 6.27
C ILE A 94 6.41 -5.17 7.14
N SER A 95 6.55 -4.92 8.44
CA SER A 95 5.45 -4.74 9.39
C SER A 95 5.77 -3.51 10.24
N ALA A 96 4.99 -2.42 10.12
CA ALA A 96 5.31 -1.17 10.82
C ALA A 96 4.70 -1.07 12.23
N GLY A 97 3.48 -1.57 12.45
CA GLY A 97 2.96 -1.72 13.82
C GLY A 97 2.01 -0.58 14.19
N GLU A 98 2.18 0.02 15.36
CA GLU A 98 1.33 1.15 15.79
C GLU A 98 1.99 2.48 15.40
N GLY A 99 1.30 3.36 14.68
CA GLY A 99 1.88 4.63 14.27
C GLY A 99 1.26 5.21 13.03
N ASN A 100 1.59 6.46 12.68
CA ASN A 100 1.38 6.95 11.33
C ASN A 100 2.71 6.82 10.60
N ASP A 101 2.86 5.72 9.88
CA ASP A 101 4.13 5.27 9.35
C ASP A 101 4.28 5.68 7.88
N THR A 102 5.53 5.80 7.43
CA THR A 102 5.88 6.02 6.02
C THR A 102 6.72 4.87 5.52
N LEU A 103 6.15 4.06 4.63
CA LEU A 103 6.75 2.83 4.13
C LEU A 103 7.11 2.96 2.65
N ARG A 104 8.32 2.50 2.30
CA ARG A 104 8.77 2.31 0.92
C ARG A 104 9.35 0.92 0.75
N ALA A 105 8.72 0.05 -0.05
CA ALA A 105 9.25 -1.31 -0.19
C ALA A 105 10.36 -1.41 -1.24
N GLY A 106 10.21 -0.73 -2.38
CA GLY A 106 11.28 -0.50 -3.36
C GLY A 106 11.11 -1.34 -4.63
N THR A 107 12.03 -2.27 -4.89
CA THR A 107 11.94 -3.16 -6.06
C THR A 107 11.81 -4.61 -5.61
N GLY A 108 11.03 -5.42 -6.31
CA GLY A 108 10.78 -6.80 -5.93
C GLY A 108 9.31 -7.00 -5.61
N SER A 109 8.91 -8.25 -5.38
CA SER A 109 7.55 -8.56 -4.92
C SER A 109 7.52 -8.54 -3.40
N ASP A 110 6.97 -7.46 -2.85
CA ASP A 110 6.99 -7.17 -1.43
C ASP A 110 5.71 -7.61 -0.70
N THR A 111 5.82 -7.80 0.60
CA THR A 111 4.66 -7.97 1.49
C THR A 111 4.73 -6.95 2.61
N ILE A 112 3.71 -6.11 2.70
CA ILE A 112 3.65 -4.97 3.61
C ILE A 112 2.43 -5.10 4.50
N ASN A 113 2.64 -4.96 5.80
CA ASN A 113 1.61 -4.70 6.80
C ASN A 113 1.89 -3.31 7.38
N ALA A 114 1.02 -2.34 7.11
CA ALA A 114 1.19 -0.98 7.60
C ALA A 114 0.90 -0.94 9.10
N GLY A 115 -0.30 -1.35 9.53
CA GLY A 115 -0.59 -1.60 10.93
C GLY A 115 -1.73 -0.73 11.41
N SER A 116 -1.59 -0.08 12.57
CA SER A 116 -2.63 0.81 13.07
C SER A 116 -2.18 2.26 13.02
N GLY A 117 -3.02 3.14 12.50
CA GLY A 117 -2.78 4.56 12.34
C GLY A 117 -2.88 4.93 10.86
N ASN A 118 -2.64 6.19 10.53
CA ASN A 118 -2.87 6.68 9.17
C ASN A 118 -1.56 6.60 8.37
N ASP A 119 -1.38 5.52 7.62
CA ASP A 119 -0.12 5.17 7.01
C ASP A 119 0.02 5.70 5.57
N ILE A 120 1.27 5.89 5.15
CA ILE A 120 1.63 6.22 3.77
C ILE A 120 2.54 5.11 3.23
N VAL A 121 2.04 4.36 2.25
CA VAL A 121 2.76 3.23 1.65
C VAL A 121 3.04 3.48 0.17
N SER A 122 4.30 3.27 -0.23
CA SER A 122 4.71 3.17 -1.64
C SER A 122 5.48 1.87 -1.86
N SER A 123 4.88 0.87 -2.49
CA SER A 123 5.56 -0.44 -2.64
C SER A 123 6.55 -0.43 -3.81
N GLY A 124 6.22 0.18 -4.94
CA GLY A 124 7.18 0.48 -5.99
C GLY A 124 7.02 -0.43 -7.21
N ALA A 125 7.96 -1.34 -7.45
CA ALA A 125 7.92 -2.18 -8.66
C ALA A 125 7.99 -3.67 -8.32
N GLY A 126 7.04 -4.45 -8.82
CA GLY A 126 6.89 -5.87 -8.56
C GLY A 126 5.43 -6.21 -8.34
N GLY A 127 5.10 -7.48 -8.11
CA GLY A 127 3.73 -7.82 -7.72
C GLY A 127 3.62 -7.87 -6.21
N ASP A 128 3.03 -6.85 -5.61
CA ASP A 128 3.08 -6.56 -4.18
C ASP A 128 1.79 -6.99 -3.46
N ARG A 129 1.90 -7.22 -2.15
CA ARG A 129 0.77 -7.52 -1.27
C ARG A 129 0.79 -6.55 -0.10
N ILE A 130 -0.21 -5.68 -0.03
CA ILE A 130 -0.26 -4.57 0.92
C ILE A 130 -1.53 -4.67 1.75
N PHE A 131 -1.37 -4.55 3.06
CA PHE A 131 -2.45 -4.46 4.05
C PHE A 131 -2.29 -3.14 4.82
N GLY A 132 -3.27 -2.25 4.72
CA GLY A 132 -3.33 -1.02 5.52
C GLY A 132 -3.65 -1.32 6.99
N LEU A 133 -4.74 -2.07 7.19
CA LEU A 133 -5.35 -2.47 8.47
C LEU A 133 -6.20 -1.37 9.13
N GLU A 134 -5.77 -0.74 10.23
CA GLU A 134 -6.61 0.22 10.96
C GLU A 134 -6.13 1.64 10.69
N GLY A 135 -7.00 2.57 10.27
CA GLY A 135 -6.68 3.98 10.08
C GLY A 135 -7.00 4.49 8.68
N ASP A 136 -6.86 5.80 8.47
CA ASP A 136 -7.08 6.38 7.14
C ASP A 136 -5.78 6.27 6.31
N ASP A 137 -5.64 5.21 5.52
CA ASP A 137 -4.39 4.89 4.83
C ASP A 137 -4.28 5.48 3.43
N ARG A 138 -3.05 5.73 2.99
CA ARG A 138 -2.73 6.07 1.60
C ARG A 138 -1.72 5.09 1.02
N ILE A 139 -2.18 4.27 0.08
CA ILE A 139 -1.40 3.20 -0.53
C ILE A 139 -1.24 3.45 -2.04
N ASP A 140 0.01 3.45 -2.50
CA ASP A 140 0.38 3.48 -3.92
C ASP A 140 1.27 2.26 -4.23
N ALA A 141 0.72 1.30 -4.99
CA ALA A 141 1.43 0.06 -5.28
C ALA A 141 2.42 0.17 -6.46
N GLY A 142 2.33 1.23 -7.26
CA GLY A 142 3.29 1.50 -8.32
C GLY A 142 3.09 0.63 -9.55
N ALA A 143 3.98 -0.33 -9.82
CA ALA A 143 3.98 -1.10 -11.07
C ALA A 143 4.05 -2.59 -10.81
N GLY A 144 3.08 -3.36 -11.30
CA GLY A 144 2.92 -4.70 -10.79
C GLY A 144 1.70 -5.44 -11.27
N HIS A 145 1.41 -6.53 -10.57
CA HIS A 145 0.04 -6.99 -10.38
C HIS A 145 -0.09 -7.08 -8.87
N ASP A 146 -0.77 -6.08 -8.33
CA ASP A 146 -0.73 -5.79 -6.91
C ASP A 146 -2.04 -6.19 -6.24
N ILE A 147 -1.94 -6.54 -4.96
CA ILE A 147 -3.09 -6.83 -4.11
C ILE A 147 -3.07 -5.83 -2.96
N LEU A 148 -4.08 -4.96 -2.92
CA LEU A 148 -4.23 -3.93 -1.90
C LEU A 148 -5.48 -4.22 -1.07
N ILE A 149 -5.31 -4.23 0.24
CA ILE A 149 -6.39 -4.29 1.20
C ILE A 149 -6.22 -3.06 2.11
N GLY A 150 -7.21 -2.15 2.08
CA GLY A 150 -7.25 -0.95 2.94
C GLY A 150 -7.45 -1.36 4.40
N GLY A 151 -8.69 -1.55 4.81
CA GLY A 151 -9.05 -2.13 6.11
C GLY A 151 -10.19 -1.38 6.76
N GLU A 152 -9.98 -0.89 7.97
CA GLU A 152 -10.89 0.02 8.66
C GLU A 152 -10.38 1.46 8.49
N GLY A 153 -11.25 2.40 8.11
CA GLY A 153 -10.87 3.81 7.95
C GLY A 153 -11.11 4.28 6.52
N ASN A 154 -10.89 5.57 6.26
CA ASN A 154 -11.12 6.14 4.94
C ASN A 154 -9.83 6.08 4.11
N ASP A 155 -9.74 5.07 3.28
CA ASP A 155 -8.52 4.72 2.59
C ASP A 155 -8.44 5.35 1.20
N THR A 156 -7.22 5.57 0.72
CA THR A 156 -6.93 5.85 -0.69
C THR A 156 -6.01 4.77 -1.25
N LEU A 157 -6.56 3.94 -2.13
CA LEU A 157 -5.84 2.84 -2.79
C LEU A 157 -5.57 3.18 -4.25
N ILE A 158 -4.30 3.13 -4.65
CA ILE A 158 -3.83 3.37 -6.02
C ILE A 158 -3.07 2.13 -6.49
N GLY A 159 -3.63 1.41 -7.47
CA GLY A 159 -3.01 0.21 -8.07
C GLY A 159 -1.81 0.55 -8.94
N GLY A 160 -1.98 1.51 -9.86
CA GLY A 160 -0.89 2.06 -10.65
C GLY A 160 -0.81 1.43 -12.04
N LEU A 161 0.33 0.84 -12.40
CA LEU A 161 0.49 0.12 -13.67
C LEU A 161 0.33 -1.37 -13.42
N GLY A 162 -0.65 -2.03 -14.01
CA GLY A 162 -0.81 -3.44 -13.69
C GLY A 162 -2.08 -4.09 -14.17
N ASN A 163 -2.48 -5.15 -13.49
CA ASN A 163 -3.87 -5.56 -13.43
C ASN A 163 -4.07 -5.83 -11.96
N ASP A 164 -4.68 -4.91 -11.22
CA ASP A 164 -4.55 -4.88 -9.77
C ASP A 164 -5.86 -5.28 -9.08
N ASP A 165 -5.74 -5.88 -7.89
CA ASP A 165 -6.85 -6.33 -7.06
C ASP A 165 -6.94 -5.43 -5.82
N LEU A 166 -7.89 -4.50 -5.81
CA LEU A 166 -8.11 -3.55 -4.70
C LEU A 166 -9.37 -3.93 -3.92
N ALA A 167 -9.25 -3.95 -2.59
CA ALA A 167 -10.37 -4.04 -1.65
C ALA A 167 -10.20 -3.01 -0.54
N ALA A 168 -11.06 -1.99 -0.48
CA ALA A 168 -10.86 -0.89 0.44
C ALA A 168 -11.29 -1.25 1.87
N GLY A 169 -12.53 -1.68 2.10
CA GLY A 169 -12.96 -2.23 3.39
C GLY A 169 -14.10 -1.45 4.02
N GLU A 170 -13.95 -1.03 5.25
CA GLU A 170 -14.95 -0.25 5.99
C GLU A 170 -14.51 1.22 6.02
N GLY A 171 -15.32 2.13 5.49
CA GLY A 171 -14.97 3.55 5.43
C GLY A 171 -15.50 4.21 4.16
N SER A 172 -15.19 5.49 3.98
CA SER A 172 -15.46 6.19 2.72
C SER A 172 -14.20 6.25 1.90
N ASP A 173 -14.03 5.29 0.99
CA ASP A 173 -12.75 5.03 0.36
C ASP A 173 -12.60 5.65 -1.03
N ILE A 174 -11.36 5.77 -1.50
CA ILE A 174 -11.03 6.14 -2.87
C ILE A 174 -10.21 5.02 -3.49
N LEU A 175 -10.71 4.47 -4.59
CA LEU A 175 -10.05 3.40 -5.34
C LEU A 175 -9.71 3.88 -6.75
N ASP A 176 -8.43 3.88 -7.10
CA ASP A 176 -7.93 4.13 -8.45
C ASP A 176 -7.10 2.93 -8.91
N GLY A 177 -7.66 2.09 -9.79
CA GLY A 177 -6.92 0.97 -10.37
C GLY A 177 -5.72 1.42 -11.20
N GLY A 178 -5.79 2.62 -11.78
CA GLY A 178 -4.78 3.13 -12.69
C GLY A 178 -4.90 2.55 -14.09
N ALA A 179 -3.78 2.11 -14.66
CA ALA A 179 -3.71 1.57 -16.00
C ALA A 179 -3.63 0.04 -15.94
N GLY A 180 -4.62 -0.63 -16.51
CA GLY A 180 -4.67 -2.07 -16.38
C GLY A 180 -6.01 -2.65 -16.73
N ASN A 181 -6.26 -3.85 -16.21
CA ASN A 181 -7.61 -4.39 -16.11
C ASN A 181 -7.82 -4.76 -14.65
N ASP A 182 -8.38 -3.82 -13.90
CA ASP A 182 -8.32 -3.88 -12.45
C ASP A 182 -9.63 -4.43 -11.86
N MET A 183 -9.55 -4.99 -10.67
CA MET A 183 -10.72 -5.47 -9.91
C MET A 183 -10.84 -4.68 -8.62
N LEU A 184 -11.92 -3.91 -8.51
CA LEU A 184 -12.14 -2.98 -7.42
C LEU A 184 -13.35 -3.39 -6.57
N ARG A 185 -13.19 -3.32 -5.25
CA ARG A 185 -14.23 -3.50 -4.23
C ARG A 185 -14.07 -2.39 -3.20
N GLY A 186 -15.07 -1.53 -3.05
CA GLY A 186 -15.07 -0.49 -2.02
C GLY A 186 -15.28 -1.14 -0.67
N GLY A 187 -16.53 -1.41 -0.32
CA GLY A 187 -16.88 -2.27 0.80
C GLY A 187 -18.11 -1.73 1.49
N ALA A 188 -17.95 -1.22 2.70
CA ALA A 188 -19.02 -0.56 3.43
C ALA A 188 -18.69 0.93 3.59
N GLY A 189 -19.65 1.80 3.31
CA GLY A 189 -19.49 3.26 3.38
C GLY A 189 -19.48 3.90 2.00
N ASP A 190 -19.37 5.23 1.96
CA ASP A 190 -19.51 5.99 0.71
C ASP A 190 -18.22 5.92 -0.12
N ASP A 191 -18.12 4.95 -1.04
CA ASP A 191 -16.89 4.71 -1.80
C ASP A 191 -16.84 5.44 -3.14
N ARG A 192 -15.63 5.81 -3.56
CA ARG A 192 -15.37 6.46 -4.85
C ARG A 192 -14.41 5.65 -5.71
N PHE A 193 -14.93 5.12 -6.81
CA PHE A 193 -14.16 4.40 -7.81
C PHE A 193 -13.72 5.35 -8.94
N VAL A 194 -12.44 5.67 -9.00
CA VAL A 194 -11.85 6.49 -10.06
C VAL A 194 -11.56 5.61 -11.27
N PHE A 195 -12.23 5.89 -12.38
CA PHE A 195 -12.00 5.19 -13.64
C PHE A 195 -11.13 6.04 -14.57
N THR A 196 -10.00 5.52 -15.04
CA THR A 196 -9.06 6.30 -15.89
C THR A 196 -8.80 5.66 -17.26
N ALA A 197 -8.37 4.40 -17.32
CA ALA A 197 -8.10 3.70 -18.58
C ALA A 197 -8.16 2.18 -18.39
N GLY A 198 -8.43 1.45 -19.48
CA GLY A 198 -8.37 -0.01 -19.47
C GLY A 198 -9.73 -0.69 -19.31
N LEU A 199 -9.72 -1.94 -18.82
CA LEU A 199 -10.92 -2.78 -18.68
C LEU A 199 -11.15 -3.20 -17.23
N ASP A 200 -11.75 -2.30 -16.45
CA ASP A 200 -11.88 -2.51 -15.02
C ASP A 200 -13.20 -3.15 -14.65
N THR A 201 -13.23 -3.77 -13.46
CA THR A 201 -14.42 -4.41 -12.90
C THR A 201 -14.63 -3.96 -11.46
N VAL A 202 -15.72 -3.24 -11.23
CA VAL A 202 -16.23 -2.93 -9.89
C VAL A 202 -17.21 -4.02 -9.47
N ARG A 203 -17.02 -4.54 -8.26
CA ARG A 203 -17.89 -5.53 -7.63
C ARG A 203 -18.54 -4.95 -6.38
N ASN A 204 -19.77 -5.40 -6.12
CA ASN A 204 -20.57 -4.99 -4.95
C ASN A 204 -20.80 -3.48 -4.86
N PHE A 205 -20.95 -2.81 -6.00
CA PHE A 205 -21.30 -1.38 -6.04
C PHE A 205 -22.63 -1.13 -5.31
N ASP A 206 -22.60 -0.36 -4.23
CA ASP A 206 -23.77 0.10 -3.50
C ASP A 206 -24.22 1.47 -4.02
N ARG A 207 -25.21 1.46 -4.91
CA ARG A 207 -25.79 2.67 -5.51
C ARG A 207 -26.36 3.69 -4.52
N ASP A 208 -26.61 3.32 -3.27
CA ASP A 208 -27.16 4.25 -2.29
C ASP A 208 -26.03 5.07 -1.61
N ASP A 209 -24.78 4.59 -1.63
CA ASP A 209 -23.61 5.19 -0.95
C ASP A 209 -22.41 5.47 -1.90
N ASP A 210 -22.17 4.62 -2.91
CA ASP A 210 -21.01 4.64 -3.80
C ASP A 210 -21.15 5.58 -5.02
N VAL A 211 -20.01 6.02 -5.55
CA VAL A 211 -19.91 6.81 -6.79
C VAL A 211 -18.80 6.34 -7.72
N ILE A 212 -19.06 6.36 -9.02
CA ILE A 212 -18.06 6.18 -10.08
C ILE A 212 -17.57 7.55 -10.56
N ASP A 213 -16.27 7.82 -10.45
CA ASP A 213 -15.67 9.05 -10.97
C ASP A 213 -15.12 8.87 -12.38
N LEU A 214 -15.73 9.60 -13.32
CA LEU A 214 -15.44 9.60 -14.75
C LEU A 214 -14.76 10.90 -15.22
N ARG A 215 -14.36 11.80 -14.31
CA ARG A 215 -13.79 13.12 -14.66
C ARG A 215 -12.46 13.07 -15.40
N SER A 216 -11.85 11.88 -15.51
CA SER A 216 -10.69 11.62 -16.36
C SER A 216 -11.03 11.66 -17.86
N PHE A 217 -12.32 11.52 -18.23
CA PHE A 217 -12.79 11.49 -19.61
C PHE A 217 -13.42 12.81 -20.03
N ALA A 218 -13.05 13.27 -21.23
CA ALA A 218 -13.67 14.44 -21.84
C ALA A 218 -15.00 14.08 -22.53
N GLY A 219 -15.89 15.06 -22.66
CA GLY A 219 -17.15 14.92 -23.42
C GLY A 219 -18.29 14.25 -22.65
N LEU A 220 -18.21 14.25 -21.31
CA LEU A 220 -19.27 13.81 -20.40
C LEU A 220 -19.79 15.02 -19.62
N ASP A 221 -20.44 15.99 -20.28
CA ASP A 221 -20.85 17.25 -19.65
C ASP A 221 -22.20 17.14 -18.90
N SER A 222 -22.88 16.01 -19.03
CA SER A 222 -24.18 15.74 -18.42
C SER A 222 -24.41 14.24 -18.19
N TYR A 223 -25.35 13.91 -17.29
CA TYR A 223 -25.78 12.53 -17.12
C TYR A 223 -26.32 11.90 -18.42
N ALA A 224 -26.88 12.69 -19.35
CA ALA A 224 -27.32 12.16 -20.64
C ALA A 224 -26.14 11.65 -21.48
N ASP A 225 -24.97 12.29 -21.38
CA ASP A 225 -23.75 11.87 -22.05
C ASP A 225 -23.20 10.57 -21.41
N VAL A 226 -23.14 10.51 -20.08
CA VAL A 226 -22.78 9.28 -19.33
C VAL A 226 -23.73 8.14 -19.69
N ARG A 227 -25.04 8.38 -19.63
CA ARG A 227 -26.07 7.39 -19.90
C ARG A 227 -26.00 6.81 -21.32
N ALA A 228 -25.54 7.59 -22.30
CA ALA A 228 -25.34 7.13 -23.68
C ALA A 228 -24.21 6.10 -23.82
N HIS A 229 -23.29 6.05 -22.84
CA HIS A 229 -22.16 5.12 -22.80
C HIS A 229 -22.46 3.83 -22.01
N LEU A 230 -23.60 3.77 -21.29
CA LEU A 230 -24.02 2.61 -20.50
C LEU A 230 -24.73 1.56 -21.35
N VAL A 231 -24.20 0.35 -21.35
CA VAL A 231 -24.74 -0.83 -22.05
C VAL A 231 -25.01 -1.94 -21.05
N GLN A 232 -26.21 -2.53 -21.09
CA GLN A 232 -26.51 -3.72 -20.32
C GLN A 232 -25.88 -4.94 -20.99
N ALA A 233 -25.09 -5.72 -20.24
CA ALA A 233 -24.50 -6.96 -20.70
C ALA A 233 -24.77 -8.09 -19.69
N GLY A 234 -25.85 -8.85 -19.88
CA GLY A 234 -26.18 -9.94 -18.95
C GLY A 234 -26.50 -9.42 -17.55
N ASN A 235 -25.69 -9.82 -16.56
CA ASN A 235 -25.82 -9.45 -15.15
C ASN A 235 -24.93 -8.26 -14.74
N HIS A 236 -24.30 -7.56 -15.67
CA HIS A 236 -23.50 -6.36 -15.37
C HIS A 236 -23.85 -5.21 -16.33
N VAL A 237 -23.47 -4.00 -15.92
CA VAL A 237 -23.45 -2.80 -16.78
C VAL A 237 -22.03 -2.57 -17.27
N GLU A 238 -21.91 -2.12 -18.52
CA GLU A 238 -20.65 -1.65 -19.08
C GLU A 238 -20.77 -0.16 -19.40
N PHE A 239 -19.94 0.66 -18.78
CA PHE A 239 -19.64 2.00 -19.28
C PHE A 239 -18.52 1.88 -20.32
N ARG A 240 -18.78 2.31 -21.55
CA ARG A 240 -17.85 2.14 -22.68
C ARG A 240 -17.46 3.49 -23.27
N HIS A 241 -16.21 3.91 -23.10
CA HIS A 241 -15.68 5.17 -23.64
C HIS A 241 -14.40 4.93 -24.45
N GLY A 242 -14.54 4.94 -25.78
CA GLY A 242 -13.44 4.61 -26.69
C GLY A 242 -12.99 3.16 -26.54
N ALA A 243 -11.73 2.95 -26.15
CA ALA A 243 -11.18 1.62 -25.86
C ALA A 243 -11.41 1.17 -24.41
N ASN A 244 -11.81 2.09 -23.52
CA ASN A 244 -11.96 1.83 -22.09
C ASN A 244 -13.34 1.28 -21.77
N VAL A 245 -13.39 0.28 -20.88
CA VAL A 245 -14.64 -0.34 -20.44
C VAL A 245 -14.61 -0.54 -18.93
N LEU A 246 -15.52 0.10 -18.21
CA LEU A 246 -15.77 -0.21 -16.81
C LEU A 246 -16.96 -1.17 -16.72
N ARG A 247 -16.77 -2.31 -16.07
CA ARG A 247 -17.84 -3.26 -15.73
C ARG A 247 -18.30 -3.02 -14.30
N ILE A 248 -19.60 -2.89 -14.10
CA ILE A 248 -20.22 -2.82 -12.78
C ILE A 248 -21.07 -4.08 -12.62
N GLU A 249 -20.55 -5.06 -11.87
CA GLU A 249 -21.18 -6.37 -11.70
C GLU A 249 -22.48 -6.27 -10.88
N TRP A 250 -23.46 -7.13 -11.21
CA TRP A 250 -24.75 -7.26 -10.53
C TRP A 250 -25.68 -6.05 -10.60
N THR A 251 -25.37 -5.08 -11.46
CA THR A 251 -26.15 -3.87 -11.64
C THR A 251 -26.95 -3.89 -12.95
N ARG A 252 -28.09 -3.19 -12.98
CA ARG A 252 -28.83 -2.88 -14.20
C ARG A 252 -28.69 -1.42 -14.60
N VAL A 253 -28.70 -1.15 -15.89
CA VAL A 253 -28.59 0.23 -16.42
C VAL A 253 -29.72 1.13 -15.91
N GLY A 254 -30.90 0.58 -15.65
CA GLY A 254 -32.04 1.34 -15.11
C GLY A 254 -31.94 1.66 -13.62
N GLU A 255 -30.95 1.11 -12.92
CA GLU A 255 -30.71 1.33 -11.48
C GLU A 255 -29.69 2.44 -11.23
N LEU A 256 -28.88 2.79 -12.24
CA LEU A 256 -27.86 3.84 -12.17
C LEU A 256 -28.45 5.19 -12.58
N GLY A 257 -28.51 6.14 -11.65
CA GLY A 257 -28.89 7.53 -11.78
C GLY A 257 -27.72 8.50 -11.93
N SER A 258 -28.03 9.79 -11.76
CA SER A 258 -27.04 10.87 -11.85
C SER A 258 -26.17 11.00 -10.59
N ASP A 259 -26.66 10.49 -9.48
CA ASP A 259 -26.01 10.44 -8.19
C ASP A 259 -24.88 9.40 -8.15
N ASP A 260 -24.99 8.30 -8.91
CA ASP A 260 -23.97 7.24 -8.96
C ASP A 260 -22.67 7.62 -9.69
N PHE A 261 -22.57 8.82 -10.28
CA PHE A 261 -21.37 9.21 -11.01
C PHE A 261 -20.93 10.66 -10.75
N ASN A 262 -19.62 10.89 -10.86
CA ASN A 262 -19.02 12.20 -11.00
C ASN A 262 -18.48 12.36 -12.43
N TRP A 263 -18.82 13.46 -13.11
CA TRP A 263 -18.40 13.74 -14.50
C TRP A 263 -18.14 15.23 -14.72
#